data_AF-A0A4Q7VFC3-F1
#
_entry.id   AF-A0A4Q7VFC3-F1
#
_cell.length_a   1.000
_cell.length_b   1.000
_cell.length_c   1.000
_cell.angle_alpha   90.00
_cell.angle_beta   90.00
_cell.angle_gamma   90.00
#
_symmetry.space_group_name_H-M   'P 1'
#
loop_
_entity.id
_entity.type
_entity.pdbx_description
1 polymer ?
#
loop_
_entity_poly.entity_id
_entity_poly.type
_entity_poly.pdbx_seq_one_letter_code
_entity_poly.pdbx_strand_id
1 'polypeptide(L)'
;MKISIDYKRGSANFTANVHDESGSENDEYAFYLMRKGGSLPPVKVAVSWYSCKISHTFVLPALKGHYYIICFRKESARSGQQRVVSEVVHVENFSDYTKADGIFFYSNEEQFFATEIFESGTHYVTRETATLAFKVVNKKTDTCFVSLAAAAKRDGGNEPIFTGLGLSRKMKSSSILVSDPSLHSDPTLTLAWYAGNKNLRLQVDLPRFVNHIVYAIGACRTILFGSSGGGFATLFYSNRLINCIGISVNPQVDIARFHAHLVRDYLKAAFNHNNLEVPLDSALQACGIEHNIVPLFKRLKFLPKTFYLQNRNDWHYEEHLMYFLRSLGVSDECDLKGVGLYESNLYTLVSPNWGDGHVAPPKELIIGLINELEENASYWEANGFDVNRKRVSILLKNH
;
A
#
# COMPACT_ATOMS: atom_id res chain seq x y z
N MET A 1 -36.80 1.84 17.78
CA MET A 1 -35.40 1.52 17.46
C MET A 1 -34.45 1.63 18.65
N LYS A 2 -33.70 0.55 18.92
CA LYS A 2 -32.48 0.51 19.75
C LYS A 2 -31.33 -0.07 18.91
N ILE A 3 -30.08 0.14 19.33
CA ILE A 3 -28.89 -0.48 18.73
C ILE A 3 -27.98 -1.04 19.81
N SER A 4 -27.44 -2.23 19.57
CA SER A 4 -26.34 -2.80 20.36
C SER A 4 -25.05 -2.90 19.55
N ILE A 5 -23.92 -2.94 20.25
CA ILE A 5 -22.58 -3.13 19.72
C ILE A 5 -21.94 -4.37 20.34
N ASP A 6 -21.57 -5.32 19.49
CA ASP A 6 -20.82 -6.50 19.91
C ASP A 6 -19.37 -6.41 19.42
N TYR A 7 -18.40 -6.56 20.33
CA TYR A 7 -16.98 -6.62 19.98
C TYR A 7 -16.44 -8.02 20.12
N LYS A 8 -15.93 -8.59 19.02
CA LYS A 8 -15.23 -9.87 19.02
C LYS A 8 -13.72 -9.65 18.89
N ARG A 9 -13.02 -9.82 20.02
CA ARG A 9 -11.58 -9.53 20.17
C ARG A 9 -10.68 -10.23 19.14
N GLY A 10 -10.85 -11.55 18.93
CA GLY A 10 -9.96 -12.33 18.06
C GLY A 10 -10.01 -11.95 16.59
N SER A 11 -11.14 -11.41 16.12
CA SER A 11 -11.33 -10.97 14.74
C SER A 11 -11.36 -9.44 14.61
N ALA A 12 -11.20 -8.69 15.72
CA ALA A 12 -11.39 -7.24 15.78
C ALA A 12 -12.66 -6.75 15.07
N ASN A 13 -13.77 -7.48 15.27
CA ASN A 13 -15.05 -7.15 14.65
C ASN A 13 -15.90 -6.33 15.61
N PHE A 14 -16.47 -5.23 15.12
CA PHE A 14 -17.54 -4.50 15.79
C PHE A 14 -18.83 -4.72 15.03
N THR A 15 -19.80 -5.41 15.62
CA THR A 15 -21.09 -5.68 15.00
C THR A 15 -22.14 -4.75 15.57
N ALA A 16 -22.75 -3.95 14.69
CA ALA A 16 -23.95 -3.19 14.94
C ALA A 16 -25.17 -4.10 14.79
N ASN A 17 -26.09 -4.11 15.75
CA ASN A 17 -27.36 -4.81 15.64
C ASN A 17 -28.52 -3.87 16.00
N VAL A 18 -29.43 -3.62 15.06
CA VAL A 18 -30.62 -2.82 15.27
C VAL A 18 -31.76 -3.70 15.78
N HIS A 19 -32.38 -3.25 16.87
CA HIS A 19 -33.57 -3.86 17.46
C HIS A 19 -34.74 -2.90 17.28
N ASP A 20 -35.58 -3.14 16.26
CA ASP A 20 -36.69 -2.25 15.93
C ASP A 20 -37.94 -3.01 15.45
N GLU A 21 -38.80 -3.38 16.40
CA GLU A 21 -40.08 -4.06 16.15
C GLU A 21 -41.09 -3.20 15.35
N SER A 22 -40.83 -1.89 15.24
CA SER A 22 -41.66 -0.93 14.49
C SER A 22 -41.12 -0.59 13.11
N GLY A 23 -40.01 -1.21 12.69
CA GLY A 23 -39.35 -0.96 11.41
C GLY A 23 -40.08 -1.60 10.23
N SER A 24 -40.03 -0.94 9.06
CA SER A 24 -40.41 -1.56 7.78
C SER A 24 -39.21 -2.29 7.17
N GLU A 25 -39.45 -3.35 6.40
CA GLU A 25 -38.40 -4.05 5.62
C GLU A 25 -37.72 -3.12 4.59
N ASN A 26 -38.38 -2.04 4.19
CA ASN A 26 -37.87 -1.06 3.25
C ASN A 26 -37.10 0.09 3.90
N ASP A 27 -36.98 0.11 5.23
CA ASP A 27 -36.23 1.16 5.91
C ASP A 27 -34.72 0.97 5.70
N GLU A 28 -34.02 2.09 5.50
CA GLU A 28 -32.59 2.06 5.23
C GLU A 28 -31.81 2.47 6.48
N TYR A 29 -30.71 1.77 6.75
CA TYR A 29 -29.86 1.98 7.93
C TYR A 29 -28.42 2.31 7.52
N ALA A 30 -27.85 3.34 8.14
CA ALA A 30 -26.43 3.64 8.11
C ALA A 30 -25.82 3.53 9.51
N PHE A 31 -24.58 3.07 9.60
CA PHE A 31 -23.88 2.82 10.87
C PHE A 31 -22.53 3.53 10.87
N TYR A 32 -22.24 4.33 11.90
CA TYR A 32 -20.93 4.97 12.10
C TYR A 32 -20.29 4.38 13.34
N LEU A 33 -19.14 3.74 13.18
CA LEU A 33 -18.32 3.31 14.32
C LEU A 33 -17.48 4.51 14.79
N MET A 34 -17.66 4.86 16.06
CA MET A 34 -16.98 5.96 16.72
C MET A 34 -15.97 5.41 17.72
N ARG A 35 -14.85 6.11 17.88
CA ARG A 35 -13.82 5.81 18.88
C ARG A 35 -13.47 7.05 19.68
N LYS A 36 -13.37 6.92 21.01
CA LYS A 36 -12.83 7.93 21.92
C LYS A 36 -11.62 7.37 22.67
N GLY A 37 -10.46 7.97 22.46
CA GLY A 37 -9.21 7.64 23.17
C GLY A 37 -8.83 8.76 24.14
N GLY A 38 -8.87 8.49 25.45
CA GLY A 38 -8.49 9.47 26.48
C GLY A 38 -9.35 10.74 26.44
N SER A 39 -8.69 11.90 26.49
CA SER A 39 -9.31 13.23 26.45
C SER A 39 -9.64 13.75 25.05
N LEU A 40 -9.25 13.03 23.98
CA LEU A 40 -9.50 13.46 22.61
C LEU A 40 -11.01 13.46 22.27
N PRO A 41 -11.45 14.33 21.35
CA PRO A 41 -12.79 14.27 20.79
C PRO A 41 -13.05 12.89 20.14
N PRO A 42 -14.28 12.37 20.18
CA PRO A 42 -14.62 11.14 19.48
C PRO A 42 -14.41 11.30 17.97
N VAL A 43 -13.75 10.32 17.36
CA VAL A 43 -13.49 10.27 15.91
C VAL A 43 -14.32 9.16 15.27
N LYS A 44 -14.74 9.38 14.03
CA LYS A 44 -15.43 8.38 13.22
C LYS A 44 -14.38 7.50 12.56
N VAL A 45 -14.34 6.21 12.90
CA VAL A 45 -13.29 5.29 12.45
C VAL A 45 -13.73 4.37 11.31
N ALA A 46 -15.04 4.13 11.16
CA ALA A 46 -15.61 3.38 10.05
C ALA A 46 -17.07 3.77 9.79
N VAL A 47 -17.55 3.54 8.56
CA VAL A 47 -18.92 3.84 8.12
C VAL A 47 -19.50 2.69 7.29
N SER A 48 -20.78 2.44 7.49
CA SER A 48 -21.63 1.64 6.61
C SER A 48 -22.80 2.51 6.19
N TRP A 49 -23.04 2.58 4.88
CA TRP A 49 -24.08 3.43 4.32
C TRP A 49 -25.43 2.73 4.25
N TYR A 50 -26.46 3.55 3.99
CA TYR A 50 -27.85 3.17 3.90
C TYR A 50 -28.06 1.86 3.13
N SER A 51 -28.61 0.87 3.82
CA SER A 51 -29.06 -0.39 3.26
C SER A 51 -30.22 -0.93 4.09
N CYS A 52 -31.02 -1.84 3.55
CA CYS A 52 -32.08 -2.52 4.31
C CYS A 52 -31.54 -3.50 5.38
N LYS A 53 -30.22 -3.52 5.62
CA LYS A 53 -29.61 -4.40 6.61
C LYS A 53 -29.71 -3.79 8.00
N ILE A 54 -30.40 -4.49 8.89
CA ILE A 54 -30.50 -4.16 10.32
C ILE A 54 -29.25 -4.52 11.13
N SER A 55 -28.20 -5.05 10.48
CA SER A 55 -26.95 -5.40 11.12
C SER A 55 -25.76 -5.12 10.19
N HIS A 56 -24.66 -4.67 10.76
CA HIS A 56 -23.42 -4.45 10.02
C HIS A 56 -22.20 -4.76 10.89
N THR A 57 -21.26 -5.54 10.35
CA THR A 57 -19.98 -5.83 11.01
C THR A 57 -18.88 -5.00 10.39
N PHE A 58 -18.31 -4.10 11.18
CA PHE A 58 -17.07 -3.41 10.84
C PHE A 58 -15.88 -4.31 11.15
N VAL A 59 -14.99 -4.44 10.17
CA VAL A 59 -13.73 -5.20 10.29
C VAL A 59 -12.58 -4.22 10.14
N LEU A 60 -11.99 -3.80 11.27
CA LEU A 60 -10.88 -2.85 11.30
C LEU A 60 -9.97 -3.16 12.51
N PRO A 61 -8.68 -2.80 12.46
CA PRO A 61 -7.81 -2.94 13.63
C PRO A 61 -8.35 -2.16 14.84
N ALA A 62 -8.73 -2.89 15.89
CA ALA A 62 -9.30 -2.32 17.11
C ALA A 62 -8.17 -1.88 18.07
N LEU A 63 -7.98 -0.59 18.23
CA LEU A 63 -7.05 -0.04 19.23
C LEU A 63 -7.66 0.08 20.61
N LYS A 64 -6.81 0.20 21.64
CA LYS A 64 -7.26 0.55 22.99
C LYS A 64 -8.14 1.81 22.99
N GLY A 65 -9.31 1.76 23.62
CA GLY A 65 -10.21 2.91 23.67
C GLY A 65 -11.67 2.54 23.90
N HIS A 66 -12.53 3.55 23.87
CA HIS A 66 -13.97 3.43 24.00
C HIS A 66 -14.60 3.49 22.61
N TYR A 67 -15.37 2.47 22.23
CA TYR A 67 -16.07 2.40 20.96
C TYR A 67 -17.56 2.44 21.17
N TYR A 68 -18.27 3.08 20.25
CA TYR A 68 -19.73 3.08 20.21
C TYR A 68 -20.19 3.28 18.76
N ILE A 69 -21.42 2.91 18.46
CA ILE A 69 -21.98 3.02 17.13
C ILE A 69 -23.10 4.06 17.13
N ILE A 70 -23.12 4.91 16.10
CA ILE A 70 -24.26 5.77 15.79
C ILE A 70 -24.99 5.13 14.61
N CYS A 71 -26.27 4.82 14.77
CA CYS A 71 -27.15 4.33 13.71
C CYS A 71 -28.08 5.46 13.25
N PHE A 72 -28.25 5.56 11.93
CA PHE A 72 -29.23 6.42 11.30
C PHE A 72 -30.23 5.55 10.53
N ARG A 73 -31.51 5.67 10.84
CA ARG A 73 -32.62 5.05 10.10
C ARG A 73 -33.29 6.10 9.23
N LYS A 74 -33.60 5.72 8.00
CA LYS A 74 -34.44 6.50 7.07
C LYS A 74 -35.71 5.70 6.82
N GLU A 75 -36.85 6.26 7.20
CA GLU A 75 -38.15 5.60 7.04
C GLU A 75 -38.56 5.57 5.56
N SER A 76 -39.08 4.43 5.10
CA SER A 76 -39.56 4.23 3.73
C SER A 76 -40.85 5.00 3.42
N ALA A 77 -41.70 5.22 4.44
CA ALA A 77 -43.01 5.85 4.30
C ALA A 77 -43.04 7.34 4.70
N ARG A 78 -41.95 7.87 5.27
CA ARG A 78 -41.87 9.25 5.79
C ARG A 78 -40.46 9.80 5.58
N SER A 79 -40.32 11.09 5.29
CA SER A 79 -39.02 11.77 5.21
C SER A 79 -38.31 11.94 6.57
N GLY A 80 -38.69 11.16 7.59
CA GLY A 80 -38.11 11.19 8.93
C GLY A 80 -36.79 10.42 8.99
N GLN A 81 -35.77 11.03 9.60
CA GLN A 81 -34.49 10.39 9.90
C GLN A 81 -34.38 10.22 11.42
N GLN A 82 -34.24 8.98 11.89
CA GLN A 82 -34.04 8.68 13.31
C GLN A 82 -32.57 8.39 13.58
N ARG A 83 -32.03 8.91 14.70
CA ARG A 83 -30.65 8.67 15.14
C ARG A 83 -30.61 8.01 16.51
N VAL A 84 -29.87 6.91 16.64
CA VAL A 84 -29.70 6.19 17.92
C VAL A 84 -28.21 5.86 18.12
N VAL A 85 -27.78 5.85 19.38
CA VAL A 85 -26.38 5.57 19.78
C VAL A 85 -26.35 4.32 20.65
N SER A 86 -25.39 3.43 20.40
CA SER A 86 -25.21 2.22 21.21
C SER A 86 -24.57 2.52 22.56
N GLU A 87 -24.51 1.50 23.41
CA GLU A 87 -23.58 1.42 24.53
C GLU A 87 -22.12 1.53 24.08
N VAL A 88 -21.25 1.77 25.06
CA VAL A 88 -19.81 1.89 24.85
C VAL A 88 -19.13 0.56 25.15
N VAL A 89 -18.33 0.07 24.22
CA VAL A 89 -17.42 -1.06 24.43
C VAL A 89 -16.02 -0.55 24.73
N HIS A 90 -15.43 -1.06 25.81
CA HIS A 90 -14.04 -0.78 26.14
C HIS A 90 -13.12 -1.86 25.57
N VAL A 91 -12.10 -1.43 24.84
CA VAL A 91 -11.04 -2.29 24.31
C VAL A 91 -9.76 -1.94 25.07
N GLU A 92 -9.22 -2.88 25.86
CA GLU A 92 -8.03 -2.63 26.72
C GLU A 92 -6.74 -3.24 26.22
N ASN A 93 -6.79 -4.45 25.64
CA ASN A 93 -5.61 -5.29 25.47
C ASN A 93 -5.31 -5.56 24.00
N PHE A 94 -4.35 -4.81 23.48
CA PHE A 94 -3.68 -5.05 22.22
C PHE A 94 -2.31 -5.68 22.48
N SER A 95 -1.80 -6.50 21.56
CA SER A 95 -0.44 -7.03 21.63
C SER A 95 0.57 -5.88 21.61
N ASP A 96 1.41 -5.83 22.64
CA ASP A 96 2.46 -4.83 22.84
C ASP A 96 3.41 -4.76 21.64
N TYR A 97 3.24 -3.74 20.79
CA TYR A 97 4.38 -3.18 20.08
C TYR A 97 5.11 -2.28 21.09
N THR A 98 6.16 -2.83 21.70
CA THR A 98 7.01 -2.18 22.70
C THR A 98 7.85 -1.04 22.10
N LYS A 99 7.16 0.05 21.78
CA LYS A 99 7.52 1.47 21.88
C LYS A 99 6.25 2.21 21.50
N ALA A 100 5.81 3.16 22.33
CA ALA A 100 4.66 4.00 22.01
C ALA A 100 5.02 4.92 20.83
N ASP A 101 5.00 4.37 19.62
CA ASP A 101 4.96 5.17 18.41
C ASP A 101 3.61 5.90 18.42
N GLY A 102 3.61 7.21 18.12
CA GLY A 102 2.38 8.00 18.08
C GLY A 102 1.36 7.34 17.15
N ILE A 103 0.08 7.35 17.54
CA ILE A 103 -1.00 6.87 16.67
C ILE A 103 -1.91 8.05 16.35
N PHE A 104 -2.07 8.32 15.06
CA PHE A 104 -2.79 9.48 14.55
C PHE A 104 -3.97 9.02 13.68
N PHE A 105 -5.14 9.63 13.90
CA PHE A 105 -6.37 9.31 13.19
C PHE A 105 -6.92 10.52 12.46
N TYR A 106 -7.24 10.31 11.19
CA TYR A 106 -7.89 11.29 10.34
C TYR A 106 -9.24 10.72 9.93
N SER A 107 -10.32 11.42 10.29
CA SER A 107 -11.70 10.98 10.05
C SER A 107 -12.09 11.05 8.57
N ASN A 108 -11.31 11.76 7.76
CA ASN A 108 -11.46 11.92 6.32
C ASN A 108 -10.15 12.43 5.68
N GLU A 109 -10.15 12.56 4.35
CA GLU A 109 -9.01 13.10 3.59
C GLU A 109 -8.71 14.56 3.91
N GLU A 110 -9.75 15.39 4.11
CA GLU A 110 -9.60 16.82 4.37
C GLU A 110 -8.76 17.07 5.62
N GLN A 111 -9.05 16.35 6.71
CA GLN A 111 -8.29 16.42 7.95
C GLN A 111 -6.84 15.95 7.75
N PHE A 112 -6.64 14.92 6.93
CA PHE A 112 -5.29 14.45 6.61
C PHE A 112 -4.51 15.51 5.83
N PHE A 113 -5.09 16.07 4.77
CA PHE A 113 -4.43 17.06 3.92
C PHE A 113 -4.28 18.44 4.56
N ALA A 114 -5.04 18.75 5.61
CA ALA A 114 -4.85 19.93 6.45
C ALA A 114 -3.70 19.77 7.47
N THR A 115 -3.09 18.59 7.57
CA THR A 115 -1.99 18.33 8.52
C THR A 115 -0.68 18.86 7.97
N GLU A 116 -0.16 19.91 8.60
CA GLU A 116 1.11 20.52 8.17
C GLU A 116 2.34 19.80 8.76
N ILE A 117 2.18 19.06 9.86
CA ILE A 117 3.28 18.40 10.57
C ILE A 117 2.92 16.93 10.82
N PHE A 118 3.74 16.02 10.27
CA PHE A 118 3.65 14.58 10.55
C PHE A 118 4.71 14.17 11.57
N GLU A 119 4.26 13.76 12.75
CA GLU A 119 5.12 13.16 13.78
C GLU A 119 5.49 11.71 13.43
N SER A 120 6.47 11.14 14.16
CA SER A 120 6.79 9.72 14.00
C SER A 120 5.69 8.85 14.63
N GLY A 121 5.11 7.96 13.85
CA GLY A 121 3.91 7.25 14.26
C GLY A 121 3.24 6.44 13.17
N THR A 122 2.10 5.85 13.52
CA THR A 122 1.19 5.22 12.55
C THR A 122 0.00 6.14 12.31
N HIS A 123 -0.19 6.54 11.05
CA HIS A 123 -1.21 7.47 10.60
C HIS A 123 -2.30 6.68 9.86
N TYR A 124 -3.53 6.77 10.35
CA TYR A 124 -4.70 6.11 9.79
C TYR A 124 -5.64 7.14 9.17
N VAL A 125 -5.92 6.99 7.88
CA VAL A 125 -6.92 7.81 7.18
C VAL A 125 -8.14 6.96 6.91
N THR A 126 -9.23 7.27 7.62
CA THR A 126 -10.53 6.66 7.36
C THR A 126 -11.11 7.27 6.08
N ARG A 127 -11.41 6.41 5.11
CA ARG A 127 -12.29 6.74 3.98
C ARG A 127 -13.63 6.03 4.17
N GLU A 128 -14.59 6.37 3.34
CA GLU A 128 -15.94 5.79 3.41
C GLU A 128 -15.96 4.25 3.37
N THR A 129 -14.96 3.64 2.73
CA THR A 129 -14.98 2.21 2.38
C THR A 129 -13.67 1.47 2.65
N ALA A 130 -12.63 2.17 3.10
CA ALA A 130 -11.31 1.62 3.38
C ALA A 130 -10.55 2.51 4.37
N THR A 131 -9.56 1.94 5.05
CA THR A 131 -8.62 2.71 5.87
C THR A 131 -7.23 2.63 5.24
N LEU A 132 -6.63 3.78 4.95
CA LEU A 132 -5.23 3.86 4.57
C LEU A 132 -4.38 3.95 5.82
N ALA A 133 -3.22 3.30 5.82
CA ALA A 133 -2.31 3.30 6.95
C ALA A 133 -0.87 3.55 6.49
N PHE A 134 -0.22 4.50 7.16
CA PHE A 134 1.15 4.92 6.88
C PHE A 134 1.96 4.88 8.17
N LYS A 135 3.12 4.22 8.15
CA LYS A 135 4.09 4.30 9.24
C LYS A 135 5.11 5.38 8.89
N VAL A 136 5.09 6.49 9.61
CA VAL A 136 5.99 7.62 9.41
C VAL A 136 7.09 7.57 10.46
N VAL A 137 8.34 7.72 10.02
CA VAL A 137 9.50 8.01 10.86
C VAL A 137 10.06 9.32 10.35
N ASN A 138 9.81 10.41 11.06
CA ASN A 138 10.25 11.73 10.68
C ASN A 138 11.59 12.06 11.34
N LYS A 139 12.68 11.96 10.58
CA LYS A 139 14.04 12.33 10.99
C LYS A 139 14.45 13.73 10.51
N LYS A 140 13.53 14.48 9.88
CA LYS A 140 13.75 15.82 9.32
C LYS A 140 14.90 15.88 8.31
N THR A 141 14.85 15.00 7.31
CA THR A 141 15.86 14.90 6.25
C THR A 141 15.28 15.23 4.89
N ASP A 142 16.12 15.76 4.00
CA ASP A 142 15.75 16.12 2.62
C ASP A 142 15.34 14.91 1.75
N THR A 143 15.72 13.71 2.15
CA THR A 143 15.34 12.46 1.48
C THR A 143 14.32 11.70 2.33
N CYS A 144 13.31 11.13 1.68
CA CYS A 144 12.35 10.21 2.28
C CYS A 144 12.44 8.83 1.62
N PHE A 145 12.66 7.79 2.43
CA PHE A 145 12.58 6.40 2.02
C PHE A 145 11.14 5.91 2.12
N VAL A 146 10.56 5.43 1.01
CA VAL A 146 9.19 4.91 0.97
C VAL A 146 9.23 3.41 0.66
N SER A 147 8.61 2.59 1.51
CA SER A 147 8.61 1.12 1.36
C SER A 147 7.23 0.59 1.01
N LEU A 148 7.18 -0.24 -0.03
CA LEU A 148 6.02 -0.99 -0.50
C LEU A 148 6.28 -2.49 -0.33
N ALA A 149 5.36 -3.15 0.35
CA ALA A 149 5.42 -4.56 0.68
C ALA A 149 5.30 -5.50 -0.52
N ALA A 150 6.04 -6.59 -0.45
CA ALA A 150 5.78 -7.78 -1.23
C ALA A 150 4.58 -8.55 -0.63
N ALA A 151 4.44 -9.82 -1.01
CA ALA A 151 3.45 -10.69 -0.40
C ALA A 151 3.69 -10.79 1.11
N ALA A 152 2.62 -10.61 1.88
CA ALA A 152 2.64 -10.71 3.32
C ALA A 152 1.50 -11.59 3.81
N LYS A 153 1.84 -12.63 4.58
CA LYS A 153 0.84 -13.45 5.27
C LYS A 153 0.31 -12.69 6.47
N ARG A 154 -0.99 -12.85 6.70
CA ARG A 154 -1.66 -12.34 7.89
C ARG A 154 -1.84 -13.50 8.85
N ASP A 155 -1.25 -13.40 10.03
CA ASP A 155 -1.43 -14.38 11.11
C ASP A 155 -2.76 -14.14 11.84
N GLY A 156 -3.86 -14.02 11.09
CA GLY A 156 -5.21 -13.72 11.60
C GLY A 156 -5.43 -12.28 12.10
N GLY A 157 -4.37 -11.46 12.16
CA GLY A 157 -4.44 -10.06 12.59
C GLY A 157 -5.10 -9.11 11.58
N ASN A 158 -5.72 -8.04 12.10
CA ASN A 158 -6.31 -6.95 11.30
C ASN A 158 -5.45 -5.69 11.18
N GLU A 159 -4.21 -5.78 11.63
CA GLU A 159 -3.26 -4.68 11.61
C GLU A 159 -2.77 -4.36 10.21
N PRO A 160 -2.46 -3.08 9.94
CA PRO A 160 -1.73 -2.73 8.73
C PRO A 160 -0.39 -3.45 8.72
N ILE A 161 -0.10 -4.09 7.59
CA ILE A 161 1.20 -4.71 7.37
C ILE A 161 2.17 -3.65 6.85
N PHE A 162 3.25 -3.43 7.60
CA PHE A 162 4.36 -2.58 7.18
C PHE A 162 5.60 -3.44 6.99
N THR A 163 6.09 -3.52 5.76
CA THR A 163 7.40 -4.12 5.47
C THR A 163 8.46 -3.03 5.34
N GLY A 164 9.74 -3.41 5.40
CA GLY A 164 10.84 -2.46 5.29
C GLY A 164 11.22 -1.77 6.60
N LEU A 165 10.58 -2.08 7.73
CA LEU A 165 10.94 -1.50 9.04
C LEU A 165 12.41 -1.76 9.39
N GLY A 166 12.89 -2.99 9.21
CA GLY A 166 14.29 -3.33 9.44
C GLY A 166 15.28 -2.69 8.46
N LEU A 167 14.81 -2.21 7.31
CA LEU A 167 15.61 -1.44 6.35
C LEU A 167 15.61 0.04 6.74
N SER A 168 14.44 0.64 6.98
CA SER A 168 14.26 2.04 7.40
C SER A 168 15.04 2.44 8.65
N ARG A 169 15.21 1.50 9.60
CA ARG A 169 16.02 1.71 10.82
C ARG A 169 17.52 1.88 10.53
N LYS A 170 18.00 1.39 9.38
CA LYS A 170 19.40 1.52 8.95
C LYS A 170 19.64 2.75 8.06
N MET A 171 18.58 3.39 7.57
CA MET A 171 18.66 4.54 6.66
C MET A 171 18.85 5.86 7.44
N LYS A 172 19.51 6.85 6.84
CA LYS A 172 19.58 8.20 7.45
C LYS A 172 18.30 8.97 7.22
N SER A 173 17.62 8.72 6.10
CA SER A 173 16.37 9.37 5.72
C SER A 173 15.21 9.14 6.70
N SER A 174 14.30 10.11 6.73
CA SER A 174 12.90 9.91 7.12
C SER A 174 12.30 8.78 6.30
N SER A 175 11.29 8.09 6.82
CA SER A 175 10.66 6.99 6.08
C SER A 175 9.16 6.92 6.19
N ILE A 176 8.53 6.44 5.12
CA ILE A 176 7.11 6.09 5.06
C ILE A 176 7.01 4.61 4.69
N LEU A 177 6.43 3.78 5.56
CA LEU A 177 6.04 2.42 5.19
C LEU A 177 4.55 2.43 4.90
N VAL A 178 4.15 1.92 3.73
CA VAL A 178 2.76 1.95 3.28
C VAL A 178 2.17 0.56 3.45
N SER A 179 1.02 0.46 4.10
CA SER A 179 0.25 -0.78 4.09
C SER A 179 -0.68 -0.82 2.88
N ASP A 180 -0.78 -1.96 2.22
CA ASP A 180 -1.74 -2.16 1.13
C ASP A 180 -3.14 -2.42 1.71
N PRO A 181 -4.08 -1.46 1.65
CA PRO A 181 -5.42 -1.58 2.21
C PRO A 181 -6.24 -2.70 1.57
N SER A 182 -5.92 -3.12 0.33
CA SER A 182 -6.64 -4.20 -0.34
C SER A 182 -6.40 -5.56 0.29
N LEU A 183 -5.31 -5.74 1.05
CA LEU A 183 -5.07 -6.96 1.83
C LEU A 183 -6.11 -7.18 2.93
N HIS A 184 -6.92 -6.17 3.25
CA HIS A 184 -8.01 -6.27 4.23
C HIS A 184 -9.35 -6.72 3.62
N SER A 185 -9.40 -6.93 2.29
CA SER A 185 -10.61 -7.42 1.63
C SER A 185 -10.91 -8.89 1.93
N ASP A 186 -9.88 -9.71 2.18
CA ASP A 186 -10.03 -11.12 2.58
C ASP A 186 -8.83 -11.55 3.47
N PRO A 187 -9.04 -12.26 4.60
CA PRO A 187 -7.95 -12.71 5.47
C PRO A 187 -6.91 -13.62 4.81
N THR A 188 -7.29 -14.31 3.73
CA THR A 188 -6.42 -15.21 2.97
C THR A 188 -5.61 -14.49 1.89
N LEU A 189 -5.97 -13.23 1.57
CA LEU A 189 -5.28 -12.46 0.56
C LEU A 189 -3.93 -11.98 1.08
N THR A 190 -2.86 -12.38 0.40
CA THR A 190 -1.47 -12.08 0.79
C THR A 190 -0.79 -11.06 -0.10
N LEU A 191 -1.39 -10.72 -1.26
CA LEU A 191 -0.82 -9.80 -2.23
C LEU A 191 -1.91 -9.04 -3.00
N ALA A 192 -1.75 -7.72 -3.14
CA ALA A 192 -2.69 -6.88 -3.90
C ALA A 192 -1.99 -5.75 -4.70
N TRP A 193 -0.65 -5.82 -4.85
CA TRP A 193 0.18 -4.96 -5.72
C TRP A 193 0.01 -3.45 -5.52
N TYR A 194 -0.60 -3.00 -4.43
CA TYR A 194 -1.07 -1.64 -4.25
C TYR A 194 -1.93 -1.16 -5.43
N ALA A 195 -2.61 -2.08 -6.12
CA ALA A 195 -3.41 -1.79 -7.30
C ALA A 195 -4.78 -1.17 -6.92
N GLY A 196 -5.28 -1.47 -5.71
CA GLY A 196 -6.57 -0.99 -5.22
C GLY A 196 -7.61 -2.08 -5.12
N ASN A 197 -8.86 -1.69 -4.93
CA ASN A 197 -10.02 -2.57 -4.81
C ASN A 197 -11.28 -1.84 -5.32
N LYS A 198 -12.43 -2.52 -5.35
CA LYS A 198 -13.69 -1.94 -5.85
C LYS A 198 -14.10 -0.63 -5.18
N ASN A 199 -13.63 -0.39 -3.95
CA ASN A 199 -13.95 0.82 -3.21
C ASN A 199 -12.80 1.83 -3.16
N LEU A 200 -11.63 1.49 -3.71
CA LEU A 200 -10.41 2.28 -3.56
C LEU A 200 -9.56 2.26 -4.83
N ARG A 201 -9.49 3.41 -5.50
CA ARG A 201 -8.63 3.62 -6.68
C ARG A 201 -7.20 3.95 -6.24
N LEU A 202 -6.55 3.00 -5.57
CA LEU A 202 -5.27 3.23 -4.89
C LEU A 202 -4.17 3.72 -5.85
N GLN A 203 -4.16 3.24 -7.11
CA GLN A 203 -3.25 3.72 -8.16
C GLN A 203 -3.33 5.22 -8.45
N VAL A 204 -4.48 5.84 -8.17
CA VAL A 204 -4.70 7.28 -8.29
C VAL A 204 -4.49 7.98 -6.95
N ASP A 205 -4.97 7.38 -5.87
CA ASP A 205 -5.03 8.03 -4.56
C ASP A 205 -3.69 8.02 -3.83
N LEU A 206 -2.96 6.89 -3.82
CA LEU A 206 -1.77 6.71 -3.00
C LEU A 206 -0.69 7.80 -3.21
N PRO A 207 -0.37 8.23 -4.45
CA PRO A 207 0.62 9.29 -4.66
C PRO A 207 0.26 10.60 -3.97
N ARG A 208 -1.04 10.96 -3.90
CA ARG A 208 -1.50 12.20 -3.24
C ARG A 208 -1.15 12.17 -1.76
N PHE A 209 -1.44 11.05 -1.08
CA PHE A 209 -1.13 10.87 0.34
C PHE A 209 0.37 10.86 0.60
N VAL A 210 1.12 10.06 -0.17
CA VAL A 210 2.57 9.94 0.02
C VAL A 210 3.28 11.27 -0.24
N ASN A 211 2.94 11.96 -1.34
CA ASN A 211 3.53 13.27 -1.65
C ASN A 211 3.20 14.32 -0.59
N HIS A 212 1.99 14.30 -0.03
CA HIS A 212 1.63 15.20 1.05
C HIS A 212 2.48 14.95 2.31
N ILE A 213 2.66 13.69 2.72
CA ILE A 213 3.55 13.36 3.84
C ILE A 213 4.98 13.78 3.53
N VAL A 214 5.52 13.43 2.35
CA VAL A 214 6.89 13.79 1.91
C VAL A 214 7.11 15.31 2.01
N TYR A 215 6.16 16.10 1.51
CA TYR A 215 6.20 17.56 1.60
C TYR A 215 6.16 18.04 3.06
N ALA A 216 5.21 17.54 3.86
CA ALA A 216 5.00 17.98 5.23
C ALA A 216 6.15 17.60 6.19
N ILE A 217 6.91 16.54 5.90
CA ILE A 217 8.13 16.21 6.65
C ILE A 217 9.38 16.96 6.17
N GLY A 218 9.25 17.81 5.14
CA GLY A 218 10.33 18.63 4.59
C GLY A 218 11.26 17.90 3.62
N ALA A 219 10.87 16.73 3.10
CA ALA A 219 11.69 16.00 2.14
C ALA A 219 11.42 16.48 0.70
N CYS A 220 12.48 16.55 -0.10
CA CYS A 220 12.45 16.97 -1.52
C CYS A 220 12.95 15.87 -2.48
N ARG A 221 13.34 14.71 -1.95
CA ARG A 221 13.83 13.53 -2.67
C ARG A 221 13.12 12.28 -2.15
N THR A 222 12.69 11.39 -3.04
CA THR A 222 12.01 10.14 -2.67
C THR A 222 12.78 8.92 -3.15
N ILE A 223 13.18 8.04 -2.24
CA ILE A 223 13.67 6.70 -2.61
C ILE A 223 12.52 5.72 -2.41
N LEU A 224 11.95 5.22 -3.49
CA LEU A 224 10.85 4.26 -3.44
C LEU A 224 11.39 2.84 -3.56
N PHE A 225 11.02 1.96 -2.65
CA PHE A 225 11.53 0.59 -2.61
C PHE A 225 10.40 -0.43 -2.50
N GLY A 226 10.57 -1.54 -3.21
CA GLY A 226 9.69 -2.70 -3.07
C GLY A 226 10.24 -3.91 -3.81
N SER A 227 9.85 -5.09 -3.35
CA SER A 227 10.20 -6.36 -3.98
C SER A 227 8.97 -7.10 -4.49
N SER A 228 9.15 -7.96 -5.50
CA SER A 228 8.06 -8.79 -6.05
C SER A 228 6.86 -7.91 -6.43
N GLY A 229 5.69 -8.08 -5.79
CA GLY A 229 4.53 -7.22 -6.07
C GLY A 229 4.63 -5.79 -5.52
N GLY A 230 5.42 -5.56 -4.47
CA GLY A 230 5.85 -4.22 -4.09
C GLY A 230 6.83 -3.62 -5.10
N GLY A 231 7.56 -4.49 -5.83
CA GLY A 231 8.41 -4.12 -6.96
C GLY A 231 7.59 -3.62 -8.14
N PHE A 232 6.48 -4.28 -8.48
CA PHE A 232 5.48 -3.75 -9.43
C PHE A 232 5.01 -2.36 -9.02
N ALA A 233 4.59 -2.21 -7.76
CA ALA A 233 4.13 -0.94 -7.24
C ALA A 233 5.22 0.13 -7.28
N THR A 234 6.48 -0.24 -7.04
CA THR A 234 7.63 0.66 -7.15
C THR A 234 7.82 1.18 -8.59
N LEU A 235 7.76 0.29 -9.58
CA LEU A 235 7.81 0.67 -10.99
C LEU A 235 6.62 1.57 -11.39
N PHE A 236 5.43 1.28 -10.85
CA PHE A 236 4.21 2.03 -11.15
C PHE A 236 4.19 3.44 -10.55
N TYR A 237 4.53 3.56 -9.26
CA TYR A 237 4.36 4.81 -8.50
C TYR A 237 5.53 5.77 -8.59
N SER A 238 6.72 5.31 -8.98
CA SER A 238 7.92 6.16 -9.02
C SER A 238 7.79 7.38 -9.94
N ASN A 239 6.92 7.38 -10.96
CA ASN A 239 6.69 8.55 -11.83
C ASN A 239 5.62 9.50 -11.28
N ARG A 240 4.92 9.09 -10.21
CA ARG A 240 3.84 9.85 -9.57
C ARG A 240 4.28 10.46 -8.24
N LEU A 241 5.46 10.08 -7.74
CA LEU A 241 6.06 10.65 -6.53
C LEU A 241 7.05 11.77 -6.84
N ILE A 242 7.11 12.75 -5.95
CA ILE A 242 7.99 13.92 -6.10
C ILE A 242 9.46 13.48 -6.11
N ASN A 243 10.17 13.87 -7.18
CA ASN A 243 11.61 13.67 -7.37
C ASN A 243 12.06 12.29 -6.87
N CYS A 244 11.59 11.26 -7.56
CA CYS A 244 11.66 9.87 -7.08
C CYS A 244 12.66 9.04 -7.87
N ILE A 245 13.43 8.21 -7.14
CA ILE A 245 14.23 7.12 -7.69
C ILE A 245 13.66 5.81 -7.12
N GLY A 246 13.28 4.89 -8.02
CA GLY A 246 12.76 3.57 -7.65
C GLY A 246 13.88 2.54 -7.50
N ILE A 247 13.77 1.65 -6.50
CA ILE A 247 14.58 0.44 -6.34
C ILE A 247 13.63 -0.76 -6.28
N SER A 248 13.49 -1.45 -7.40
CA SER A 248 12.59 -2.59 -7.57
C SER A 248 13.36 -3.90 -7.59
N VAL A 249 13.02 -4.83 -6.70
CA VAL A 249 13.70 -6.13 -6.56
C VAL A 249 12.81 -7.28 -7.06
N ASN A 250 13.33 -8.11 -7.97
CA ASN A 250 12.60 -9.20 -8.64
C ASN A 250 11.14 -8.83 -8.97
N PRO A 251 10.88 -7.64 -9.54
CA PRO A 251 9.53 -7.10 -9.60
C PRO A 251 8.68 -7.88 -10.59
N GLN A 252 7.37 -7.91 -10.34
CA GLN A 252 6.45 -8.12 -11.45
C GLN A 252 6.35 -6.84 -12.29
N VAL A 253 6.17 -7.00 -13.59
CA VAL A 253 5.96 -5.90 -14.55
C VAL A 253 4.56 -5.93 -15.17
N ASP A 254 3.88 -7.06 -15.01
CA ASP A 254 2.49 -7.25 -15.40
C ASP A 254 1.83 -8.19 -14.39
N ILE A 255 0.79 -7.71 -13.68
CA ILE A 255 0.05 -8.52 -12.70
C ILE A 255 -0.60 -9.73 -13.38
N ALA A 256 -1.07 -9.60 -14.62
CA ALA A 256 -1.73 -10.68 -15.35
C ALA A 256 -0.78 -11.84 -15.70
N ARG A 257 0.54 -11.60 -15.68
CA ARG A 257 1.60 -12.59 -15.95
C ARG A 257 2.11 -13.29 -14.70
N PHE A 258 1.57 -12.96 -13.52
CA PHE A 258 1.94 -13.63 -12.29
C PHE A 258 1.20 -14.98 -12.15
N HIS A 259 1.26 -15.60 -10.96
CA HIS A 259 0.51 -16.81 -10.68
C HIS A 259 -1.01 -16.57 -10.79
N ALA A 260 -1.62 -17.18 -11.82
CA ALA A 260 -3.02 -16.97 -12.17
C ALA A 260 -3.98 -17.14 -10.99
N HIS A 261 -3.77 -18.15 -10.14
CA HIS A 261 -4.62 -18.38 -8.96
C HIS A 261 -4.57 -17.21 -7.97
N LEU A 262 -3.39 -16.62 -7.71
CA LEU A 262 -3.26 -15.46 -6.82
C LEU A 262 -3.88 -14.20 -7.41
N VAL A 263 -3.81 -14.01 -8.73
CA VAL A 263 -4.48 -12.90 -9.41
C VAL A 263 -6.01 -13.07 -9.34
N ARG A 264 -6.51 -14.31 -9.51
CA ARG A 264 -7.94 -14.63 -9.33
C ARG A 264 -8.40 -14.41 -7.90
N ASP A 265 -7.62 -14.82 -6.91
CA ASP A 265 -7.93 -14.60 -5.50
C ASP A 265 -8.02 -13.12 -5.18
N TYR A 266 -7.10 -12.31 -5.72
CA TYR A 266 -7.16 -10.85 -5.63
C TYR A 266 -8.41 -10.27 -6.31
N LEU A 267 -8.70 -10.63 -7.56
CA LEU A 267 -9.89 -10.15 -8.28
C LEU A 267 -11.19 -10.52 -7.56
N LYS A 268 -11.27 -11.72 -7.01
CA LYS A 268 -12.40 -12.19 -6.22
C LYS A 268 -12.53 -11.39 -4.92
N ALA A 269 -11.47 -11.30 -4.12
CA ALA A 269 -11.50 -10.66 -2.82
C ALA A 269 -11.71 -9.13 -2.92
N ALA A 270 -10.94 -8.47 -3.80
CA ALA A 270 -10.92 -7.02 -3.89
C ALA A 270 -12.03 -6.45 -4.80
N PHE A 271 -12.52 -7.22 -5.78
CA PHE A 271 -13.49 -6.72 -6.77
C PHE A 271 -14.77 -7.55 -6.90
N ASN A 272 -14.94 -8.62 -6.12
CA ASN A 272 -16.04 -9.58 -6.30
C ASN A 272 -16.09 -10.18 -7.73
N HIS A 273 -14.97 -10.20 -8.45
CA HIS A 273 -14.91 -10.71 -9.82
C HIS A 273 -14.61 -12.21 -9.82
N ASN A 274 -15.64 -13.03 -10.08
CA ASN A 274 -15.57 -14.50 -9.98
C ASN A 274 -15.52 -15.22 -11.34
N ASN A 275 -15.55 -14.50 -12.46
CA ASN A 275 -15.60 -15.13 -13.78
C ASN A 275 -14.22 -15.67 -14.17
N LEU A 276 -14.08 -16.99 -14.13
CA LEU A 276 -12.83 -17.69 -14.45
C LEU A 276 -12.55 -17.80 -15.95
N GLU A 277 -13.54 -17.54 -16.81
CA GLU A 277 -13.40 -17.62 -18.27
C GLU A 277 -12.78 -16.36 -18.88
N VAL A 278 -12.90 -15.21 -18.21
CA VAL A 278 -12.35 -13.93 -18.69
C VAL A 278 -10.83 -13.93 -18.52
N PRO A 279 -10.03 -13.65 -19.56
CA PRO A 279 -8.58 -13.48 -19.44
C PRO A 279 -8.17 -12.49 -18.33
N LEU A 280 -7.06 -12.76 -17.63
CA LEU A 280 -6.69 -12.00 -16.41
C LEU A 280 -6.45 -10.51 -16.69
N ASP A 281 -5.80 -10.19 -17.81
CA ASP A 281 -5.58 -8.82 -18.28
C ASP A 281 -6.90 -8.09 -18.51
N SER A 282 -7.85 -8.73 -19.19
CA SER A 282 -9.18 -8.19 -19.46
C SER A 282 -9.96 -7.98 -18.16
N ALA A 283 -9.88 -8.93 -17.21
CA ALA A 283 -10.53 -8.82 -15.91
C ALA A 283 -9.94 -7.67 -15.06
N LEU A 284 -8.61 -7.52 -15.04
CA LEU A 284 -7.93 -6.42 -14.35
C LEU A 284 -8.30 -5.05 -14.97
N GLN A 285 -8.31 -4.96 -16.30
CA GLN A 285 -8.72 -3.73 -17.01
C GLN A 285 -10.17 -3.36 -16.74
N ALA A 286 -11.09 -4.34 -16.74
CA ALA A 286 -12.49 -4.12 -16.39
C ALA A 286 -12.66 -3.61 -14.94
N CYS A 287 -11.75 -3.97 -14.05
CA CYS A 287 -11.68 -3.44 -12.67
C CYS A 287 -10.98 -2.08 -12.56
N GLY A 288 -10.53 -1.49 -13.68
CA GLY A 288 -9.84 -0.21 -13.73
C GLY A 288 -8.39 -0.25 -13.25
N ILE A 289 -7.76 -1.43 -13.26
CA ILE A 289 -6.37 -1.61 -12.83
C ILE A 289 -5.41 -1.42 -14.01
N GLU A 290 -4.48 -0.48 -13.87
CA GLU A 290 -3.30 -0.40 -14.73
C GLU A 290 -2.34 -1.54 -14.34
N HIS A 291 -2.54 -2.73 -14.92
CA HIS A 291 -1.86 -3.96 -14.48
C HIS A 291 -0.50 -4.19 -15.13
N ASN A 292 -0.17 -3.50 -16.23
CA ASN A 292 1.05 -3.68 -17.01
C ASN A 292 1.86 -2.37 -17.07
N ILE A 293 3.14 -2.45 -16.71
CA ILE A 293 4.08 -1.32 -16.64
C ILE A 293 4.62 -0.91 -18.02
N VAL A 294 4.60 -1.79 -19.02
CA VAL A 294 5.18 -1.52 -20.34
C VAL A 294 4.58 -0.26 -21.01
N PRO A 295 3.24 -0.07 -21.10
CA PRO A 295 2.69 1.12 -21.73
C PRO A 295 3.11 2.41 -21.04
N LEU A 296 3.26 2.37 -19.72
CA LEU A 296 3.72 3.50 -18.91
C LEU A 296 5.16 3.87 -19.26
N PHE A 297 6.09 2.91 -19.27
CA PHE A 297 7.50 3.17 -19.60
C PHE A 297 7.70 3.60 -21.07
N LYS A 298 6.92 3.05 -22.00
CA LYS A 298 6.93 3.51 -23.40
C LYS A 298 6.49 4.97 -23.52
N ARG A 299 5.36 5.31 -22.90
CA ARG A 299 4.81 6.67 -22.92
C ARG A 299 5.76 7.68 -22.28
N LEU A 300 6.45 7.29 -21.21
CA LEU A 300 7.34 8.14 -20.44
C LEU A 300 8.81 8.07 -20.88
N LYS A 301 9.14 7.34 -21.96
CA LYS A 301 10.50 7.18 -22.46
C LYS A 301 11.49 6.80 -21.34
N PHE A 302 11.20 5.71 -20.64
CA PHE A 302 12.02 5.16 -19.55
C PHE A 302 12.10 6.01 -18.26
N LEU A 303 11.29 7.07 -18.13
CA LEU A 303 11.07 7.73 -16.85
C LEU A 303 10.05 6.95 -16.00
N PRO A 304 10.26 6.83 -14.69
CA PRO A 304 11.23 7.54 -13.84
C PRO A 304 12.54 6.75 -13.63
N LYS A 305 13.55 7.40 -13.04
CA LYS A 305 14.82 6.77 -12.70
C LYS A 305 14.62 5.55 -11.80
N THR A 306 15.11 4.40 -12.24
CA THR A 306 14.83 3.12 -11.60
C THR A 306 16.06 2.21 -11.59
N PHE A 307 16.36 1.64 -10.42
CA PHE A 307 17.20 0.47 -10.26
C PHE A 307 16.33 -0.79 -10.22
N TYR A 308 16.44 -1.61 -11.25
CA TYR A 308 15.80 -2.91 -11.36
C TYR A 308 16.82 -4.00 -10.98
N LEU A 309 16.63 -4.63 -9.83
CA LEU A 309 17.51 -5.68 -9.33
C LEU A 309 16.83 -7.04 -9.56
N GLN A 310 17.50 -7.95 -10.27
CA GLN A 310 16.95 -9.25 -10.65
C GLN A 310 17.91 -10.38 -10.31
N ASN A 311 17.41 -11.38 -9.58
CA ASN A 311 18.07 -12.66 -9.48
C ASN A 311 17.92 -13.41 -10.83
N ARG A 312 19.03 -13.85 -11.41
CA ARG A 312 19.04 -14.59 -12.69
C ARG A 312 18.36 -15.96 -12.59
N ASN A 313 18.41 -16.59 -11.41
CA ASN A 313 17.90 -17.94 -11.15
C ASN A 313 16.42 -17.92 -10.71
N ASP A 314 15.79 -16.74 -10.74
CA ASP A 314 14.39 -16.53 -10.45
C ASP A 314 13.57 -16.64 -11.74
N TRP A 315 12.43 -17.32 -11.70
CA TRP A 315 11.52 -17.41 -12.85
C TRP A 315 10.99 -16.04 -13.29
N HIS A 316 10.99 -15.06 -12.39
CA HIS A 316 10.71 -13.65 -12.72
C HIS A 316 11.66 -13.08 -13.78
N TYR A 317 12.86 -13.64 -13.93
CA TYR A 317 13.82 -13.19 -14.95
C TYR A 317 13.20 -13.29 -16.35
N GLU A 318 12.72 -14.47 -16.74
CA GLU A 318 12.11 -14.66 -18.06
C GLU A 318 10.71 -14.04 -18.13
N GLU A 319 9.87 -14.32 -17.13
CA GLU A 319 8.45 -14.00 -17.18
C GLU A 319 8.16 -12.49 -17.02
N HIS A 320 9.05 -11.77 -16.36
CA HIS A 320 8.91 -10.34 -16.09
C HIS A 320 10.04 -9.49 -16.67
N LEU A 321 11.32 -9.71 -16.31
CA LEU A 321 12.40 -8.82 -16.79
C LEU A 321 12.58 -8.91 -18.31
N MET A 322 12.74 -10.11 -18.87
CA MET A 322 12.94 -10.27 -20.31
C MET A 322 11.72 -9.85 -21.11
N TYR A 323 10.51 -10.19 -20.63
CA TYR A 323 9.26 -9.66 -21.21
C TYR A 323 9.26 -8.12 -21.25
N PHE A 324 9.62 -7.46 -20.14
CA PHE A 324 9.66 -6.00 -20.04
C PHE A 324 10.64 -5.39 -21.03
N LEU A 325 11.90 -5.85 -21.04
CA LEU A 325 12.95 -5.31 -21.91
C LEU A 325 12.64 -5.51 -23.40
N ARG A 326 12.22 -6.72 -23.79
CA ARG A 326 11.78 -7.02 -25.17
C ARG A 326 10.61 -6.13 -25.58
N SER A 327 9.64 -5.97 -24.68
CA SER A 327 8.49 -5.12 -24.94
C SER A 327 8.87 -3.66 -25.12
N LEU A 328 9.94 -3.18 -24.47
CA LEU A 328 10.52 -1.85 -24.64
C LEU A 328 11.43 -1.71 -25.86
N GLY A 329 11.64 -2.78 -26.64
CA GLY A 329 12.47 -2.77 -27.85
C GLY A 329 13.97 -2.89 -27.57
N VAL A 330 14.36 -3.34 -26.37
CA VAL A 330 15.75 -3.68 -26.06
C VAL A 330 16.07 -5.01 -26.75
N SER A 331 17.09 -5.02 -27.62
CA SER A 331 17.45 -6.19 -28.44
C SER A 331 17.94 -7.38 -27.61
N ASP A 332 17.70 -8.60 -28.10
CA ASP A 332 18.02 -9.89 -27.46
C ASP A 332 19.53 -10.21 -27.36
N GLU A 333 20.44 -9.26 -27.62
CA GLU A 333 21.85 -9.58 -27.86
C GLU A 333 22.68 -10.00 -26.63
N CYS A 334 22.13 -10.04 -25.42
CA CYS A 334 22.91 -10.46 -24.25
C CYS A 334 22.07 -11.26 -23.26
N ASP A 335 22.55 -12.46 -22.90
CA ASP A 335 22.31 -13.04 -21.57
C ASP A 335 22.73 -11.96 -20.56
N LEU A 336 21.75 -11.25 -20.00
CA LEU A 336 22.01 -10.08 -19.18
C LEU A 336 22.70 -10.55 -17.91
N LYS A 337 24.02 -10.41 -17.87
CA LYS A 337 24.84 -10.67 -16.68
C LYS A 337 25.48 -9.35 -16.26
N GLY A 338 25.24 -8.97 -15.01
CA GLY A 338 25.78 -7.76 -14.42
C GLY A 338 24.90 -6.53 -14.68
N VAL A 339 25.53 -5.40 -14.94
CA VAL A 339 24.90 -4.07 -14.92
C VAL A 339 24.60 -3.59 -16.34
N GLY A 340 23.32 -3.35 -16.63
CA GLY A 340 22.84 -2.67 -17.83
C GLY A 340 22.33 -1.26 -17.49
N LEU A 341 22.61 -0.29 -18.35
CA LEU A 341 21.97 1.03 -18.31
C LEU A 341 21.20 1.22 -19.60
N TYR A 342 19.88 1.39 -19.49
CA TYR A 342 18.99 1.64 -20.63
C TYR A 342 18.46 3.06 -20.57
N GLU A 343 18.62 3.78 -21.68
CA GLU A 343 17.99 5.10 -21.93
C GLU A 343 18.20 6.10 -20.78
N SER A 344 19.39 6.05 -20.18
CA SER A 344 19.86 6.94 -19.10
C SER A 344 19.07 6.88 -17.78
N ASN A 345 17.98 6.13 -17.68
CA ASN A 345 17.07 6.17 -16.53
C ASN A 345 16.73 4.79 -15.94
N LEU A 346 17.09 3.70 -16.59
CA LEU A 346 16.85 2.35 -16.10
C LEU A 346 18.17 1.61 -15.91
N TYR A 347 18.62 1.48 -14.67
CA TYR A 347 19.69 0.56 -14.31
C TYR A 347 19.10 -0.82 -14.04
N THR A 348 19.56 -1.83 -14.77
CA THR A 348 19.27 -3.22 -14.43
C THR A 348 20.51 -3.89 -13.85
N LEU A 349 20.37 -4.57 -12.72
CA LEU A 349 21.36 -5.51 -12.23
C LEU A 349 20.78 -6.91 -12.28
N VAL A 350 21.43 -7.78 -13.04
CA VAL A 350 21.11 -9.21 -13.06
C VAL A 350 22.28 -9.97 -12.46
N SER A 351 22.03 -10.69 -11.37
CA SER A 351 23.05 -11.50 -10.70
C SER A 351 22.61 -12.97 -10.58
N PRO A 352 23.47 -13.94 -10.97
CA PRO A 352 23.25 -15.35 -10.70
C PRO A 352 23.67 -15.78 -9.28
N ASN A 353 24.24 -14.87 -8.49
CA ASN A 353 24.90 -15.20 -7.22
C ASN A 353 24.02 -14.98 -5.99
N TRP A 354 22.74 -14.62 -6.17
CA TRP A 354 21.83 -14.37 -5.04
C TRP A 354 21.15 -15.65 -4.52
N GLY A 355 21.34 -16.77 -5.20
CA GLY A 355 20.79 -18.08 -4.84
C GLY A 355 19.70 -18.56 -5.80
N ASP A 356 19.25 -19.80 -5.64
CA ASP A 356 18.29 -20.43 -6.54
C ASP A 356 16.84 -20.05 -6.20
N GLY A 357 16.04 -19.78 -7.24
CA GLY A 357 14.63 -19.42 -7.11
C GLY A 357 14.40 -17.94 -6.76
N HIS A 358 13.26 -17.65 -6.11
CA HIS A 358 12.82 -16.28 -5.83
C HIS A 358 13.54 -15.67 -4.61
N VAL A 359 14.87 -15.55 -4.71
CA VAL A 359 15.73 -15.00 -3.66
C VAL A 359 16.05 -13.52 -3.93
N ALA A 360 15.95 -12.71 -2.89
CA ALA A 360 16.29 -11.29 -2.94
C ALA A 360 17.82 -11.07 -2.95
N PRO A 361 18.32 -9.93 -3.46
CA PRO A 361 19.72 -9.56 -3.33
C PRO A 361 20.17 -9.47 -1.87
N PRO A 362 21.49 -9.59 -1.62
CA PRO A 362 22.09 -9.34 -0.32
C PRO A 362 21.59 -8.01 0.27
N LYS A 363 21.26 -8.02 1.55
CA LYS A 363 20.72 -6.83 2.23
C LYS A 363 21.71 -5.67 2.19
N GLU A 364 23.00 -5.98 2.22
CA GLU A 364 24.14 -5.07 2.17
C GLU A 364 24.15 -4.29 0.86
N LEU A 365 23.81 -4.94 -0.26
CA LEU A 365 23.69 -4.29 -1.57
C LEU A 365 22.55 -3.26 -1.56
N ILE A 366 21.38 -3.62 -1.03
CA ILE A 366 20.23 -2.72 -0.93
C ILE A 366 20.58 -1.51 -0.05
N ILE A 367 21.18 -1.75 1.11
CA ILE A 367 21.60 -0.68 2.04
C ILE A 367 22.65 0.22 1.37
N GLY A 368 23.66 -0.36 0.73
CA GLY A 368 24.71 0.38 0.04
C GLY A 368 24.15 1.29 -1.06
N LEU A 369 23.20 0.78 -1.84
CA LEU A 369 22.53 1.57 -2.89
C LEU A 369 21.71 2.72 -2.31
N ILE A 370 20.95 2.49 -1.24
CA ILE A 370 20.18 3.56 -0.60
C ILE A 370 21.11 4.62 0.00
N ASN A 371 22.17 4.21 0.69
CA ASN A 371 23.17 5.14 1.25
C ASN A 371 23.81 6.00 0.15
N GLU A 372 24.18 5.39 -0.98
CA GLU A 372 24.73 6.11 -2.12
C GLU A 372 23.75 7.17 -2.65
N LEU A 373 22.45 6.85 -2.72
CA LEU A 373 21.41 7.82 -3.12
C LEU A 373 21.15 8.92 -2.09
N GLU A 374 21.27 8.61 -0.79
CA GLU A 374 21.14 9.60 0.28
C GLU A 374 22.30 10.59 0.29
N GLU A 375 23.53 10.09 0.10
CA GLU A 375 24.78 10.84 0.25
C GLU A 375 25.19 11.59 -1.03
N ASN A 376 24.83 11.08 -2.21
CA ASN A 376 25.29 11.65 -3.47
C ASN A 376 24.13 12.33 -4.22
N ALA A 377 24.08 13.66 -4.14
CA ALA A 377 23.04 14.45 -4.78
C ALA A 377 23.03 14.34 -6.33
N SER A 378 24.15 13.96 -6.95
CA SER A 378 24.25 13.92 -8.42
C SER A 378 23.34 12.89 -9.06
N TYR A 379 22.90 11.83 -8.37
CA TYR A 379 21.90 10.88 -8.89
C TYR A 379 20.56 11.54 -9.20
N TRP A 380 20.24 12.63 -8.52
CA TRP A 380 18.96 13.31 -8.60
C TRP A 380 18.89 14.29 -9.78
N GLU A 381 20.04 14.68 -10.36
CA GLU A 381 20.15 15.50 -11.58
C GLU A 381 19.68 14.75 -12.83
N ALA A 382 19.20 15.44 -13.88
CA ALA A 382 18.58 14.79 -15.05
C ALA A 382 19.41 13.63 -15.67
N ASN A 383 20.73 13.78 -15.76
CA ASN A 383 21.68 12.77 -16.28
C ASN A 383 22.43 12.01 -15.15
N GLY A 384 21.90 12.05 -13.93
CA GLY A 384 22.58 11.57 -12.73
C GLY A 384 22.97 10.10 -12.78
N PHE A 385 22.20 9.27 -13.48
CA PHE A 385 22.56 7.88 -13.70
C PHE A 385 23.80 7.76 -14.58
N ASP A 386 23.83 8.41 -15.75
CA ASP A 386 25.02 8.40 -16.63
C ASP A 386 26.27 8.89 -15.93
N VAL A 387 26.17 10.01 -15.19
CA VAL A 387 27.28 10.61 -14.43
C VAL A 387 27.84 9.61 -13.41
N ASN A 388 26.96 8.83 -12.78
CA ASN A 388 27.34 7.88 -11.74
C ASN A 388 27.51 6.44 -12.24
N ARG A 389 27.44 6.19 -13.55
CA ARG A 389 27.46 4.83 -14.12
C ARG A 389 28.62 3.98 -13.62
N LYS A 390 29.81 4.55 -13.53
CA LYS A 390 31.00 3.83 -13.04
C LYS A 390 30.87 3.50 -11.55
N ARG A 391 30.38 4.43 -10.73
CA ARG A 391 30.20 4.25 -9.27
C ARG A 391 29.19 3.16 -8.97
N VAL A 392 28.01 3.26 -9.59
CA VAL A 392 26.97 2.22 -9.53
C VAL A 392 27.55 0.89 -9.97
N SER A 393 28.23 0.83 -11.12
CA SER A 393 28.78 -0.43 -11.62
C SER A 393 29.78 -1.08 -10.66
N ILE A 394 30.55 -0.29 -9.91
CA ILE A 394 31.48 -0.80 -8.88
C ILE A 394 30.70 -1.31 -7.67
N LEU A 395 29.77 -0.50 -7.14
CA LEU A 395 28.93 -0.87 -6.00
C LEU A 395 28.17 -2.18 -6.27
N LEU A 396 27.57 -2.29 -7.45
CA LEU A 396 26.76 -3.42 -7.87
C LEU A 396 27.57 -4.68 -8.25
N LYS A 397 28.88 -4.56 -8.52
CA LYS A 397 29.77 -5.71 -8.81
C LYS A 397 30.40 -6.34 -7.57
N ASN A 398 30.45 -5.60 -6.46
CA ASN A 398 31.01 -6.09 -5.21
C ASN A 398 30.04 -7.00 -4.43
N HIS A 399 28.85 -7.26 -4.98
CA HIS A 399 27.76 -8.08 -4.45
C HIS A 399 27.11 -8.86 -5.60
#